data_AF-A0A317INX5-F1
#
_entry.id   AF-A0A317INX5-F1
#
_cell.length_a   1.000
_cell.length_b   1.000
_cell.length_c   1.000
_cell.angle_alpha   90.00
_cell.angle_beta   90.00
_cell.angle_gamma   90.00
#
_symmetry.space_group_name_H-M   'P 1'
#
loop_
_entity.id
_entity.type
_entity.pdbx_description
1 polymer ?
#
loop_
_entity_poly.entity_id
_entity_poly.type
_entity_poly.pdbx_seq_one_letter_code
_entity_poly.pdbx_strand_id
1 'polypeptide(L)'
;MKKLNRIILFPIAICFTTGAIAQKKTVTVKSKPVIKSETRISIDNNDSANGESEIDYRDEGGHKYHMYLKNDVVTDLTVDGKKIDEKDYPKYEGTIKKIKEQIRKDREQAEVDRKQAIKDQEEAEADRVEADKDREQAEADRREANEQREHAREDMRQAEDDRRQAQQDRKQAELDREEALKDRQQAEVDRKLAEEDRKVFKSIVADLISEKIISSEDKLFNLKLTDTELTVNGVKKSNTLHQKFKTKYLNGKHKQVMYYSNNRESGMSYQ
;
A
#
# COMPACT_ATOMS: atom_id res chain seq x y z
N MET A 1 -0.05 -42.39 -4.18
CA MET A 1 -0.34 -42.53 -2.73
C MET A 1 0.61 -41.64 -1.95
N LYS A 2 0.09 -40.62 -1.27
CA LYS A 2 0.63 -39.99 -0.05
C LYS A 2 -0.38 -38.92 0.36
N LYS A 3 -1.20 -39.26 1.37
CA LYS A 3 -2.21 -38.39 1.97
C LYS A 3 -1.48 -37.36 2.84
N LEU A 4 -1.65 -36.06 2.57
CA LEU A 4 -1.28 -34.99 3.50
C LEU A 4 -2.54 -34.58 4.26
N ASN A 5 -2.56 -34.94 5.55
CA ASN A 5 -3.58 -34.54 6.50
C ASN A 5 -3.52 -33.03 6.75
N ARG A 6 -4.65 -32.35 6.52
CA ARG A 6 -4.92 -31.00 7.03
C ARG A 6 -5.16 -31.09 8.55
N ILE A 7 -4.30 -30.49 9.35
CA ILE A 7 -4.52 -30.29 10.78
C ILE A 7 -5.16 -28.91 10.95
N ILE A 8 -6.42 -28.92 11.39
CA ILE A 8 -7.21 -27.75 11.77
C ILE A 8 -6.81 -27.40 13.21
N LEU A 9 -6.16 -26.25 13.41
CA LEU A 9 -5.82 -25.75 14.74
C LEU A 9 -7.06 -25.07 15.35
N PHE A 10 -7.64 -25.70 16.38
CA PHE A 10 -8.63 -25.06 17.26
C PHE A 10 -7.91 -24.19 18.29
N PRO A 11 -8.36 -22.94 18.56
CA PRO A 11 -7.80 -22.14 19.64
C PRO A 11 -8.27 -22.68 21.00
N ILE A 12 -7.31 -23.05 21.85
CA ILE A 12 -7.53 -23.43 23.25
C ILE A 12 -7.72 -22.14 24.06
N ALA A 13 -8.93 -21.91 24.55
CA ALA A 13 -9.23 -20.88 25.54
C ALA A 13 -8.67 -21.28 26.91
N ILE A 14 -7.61 -20.60 27.35
CA ILE A 14 -7.08 -20.74 28.72
C ILE A 14 -7.88 -19.81 29.63
N CYS A 15 -8.75 -20.43 30.42
CA CYS A 15 -9.54 -19.76 31.46
C CYS A 15 -8.62 -19.45 32.65
N PHE A 16 -8.25 -18.17 32.84
CA PHE A 16 -7.55 -17.74 34.06
C PHE A 16 -8.59 -17.48 35.16
N THR A 17 -8.68 -18.41 36.10
CA THR A 17 -9.45 -18.23 37.34
C THR A 17 -8.78 -17.19 38.23
N THR A 18 -9.52 -16.14 38.58
CA THR A 18 -9.13 -15.08 39.51
C THR A 18 -9.04 -15.63 40.94
N GLY A 19 -7.83 -16.00 41.36
CA GLY A 19 -7.50 -16.25 42.76
C GLY A 19 -7.20 -14.93 43.47
N ALA A 20 -8.08 -14.48 44.34
CA ALA A 20 -7.82 -13.36 45.24
C ALA A 20 -6.75 -13.76 46.28
N ILE A 21 -5.53 -13.27 46.10
CA ILE A 21 -4.46 -13.41 47.10
C ILE A 21 -4.60 -12.27 48.11
N ALA A 22 -5.16 -12.59 49.28
CA ALA A 22 -5.23 -11.71 50.43
C ALA A 22 -3.81 -11.44 50.97
N GLN A 23 -3.30 -10.23 50.75
CA GLN A 23 -2.05 -9.78 51.36
C GLN A 23 -2.26 -9.57 52.87
N LYS A 24 -1.71 -10.47 53.69
CA LYS A 24 -1.51 -10.23 55.12
C LYS A 24 -0.59 -9.03 55.28
N LYS A 25 -1.15 -7.91 55.71
CA LYS A 25 -0.46 -6.68 56.09
C LYS A 25 0.36 -6.96 57.36
N THR A 26 1.61 -7.34 57.21
CA THR A 26 2.59 -7.30 58.30
C THR A 26 2.84 -5.85 58.65
N VAL A 27 2.26 -5.42 59.77
CA VAL A 27 2.54 -4.11 60.39
C VAL A 27 3.92 -4.22 61.02
N THR A 28 4.95 -3.87 60.24
CA THR A 28 6.26 -3.53 60.81
C THR A 28 6.08 -2.25 61.61
N VAL A 29 6.03 -2.38 62.93
CA VAL A 29 6.11 -1.25 63.86
C VAL A 29 7.46 -0.59 63.63
N LYS A 30 7.48 0.46 62.80
CA LYS A 30 8.64 1.36 62.68
C LYS A 30 8.86 1.95 64.08
N SER A 31 9.94 1.56 64.74
CA SER A 31 10.42 2.22 65.93
C SER A 31 10.53 3.72 65.65
N LYS A 32 10.07 4.54 66.60
CA LYS A 32 10.25 6.00 66.56
C LYS A 32 11.73 6.29 66.24
N PRO A 33 12.05 7.19 65.29
CA PRO A 33 13.42 7.60 65.12
C PRO A 33 13.86 8.21 66.46
N VAL A 34 14.88 7.61 67.08
CA VAL A 34 15.68 8.33 68.07
C VAL A 34 16.19 9.54 67.30
N ILE A 35 15.69 10.73 67.64
CA ILE A 35 16.26 11.98 67.13
C ILE A 35 17.66 12.01 67.73
N LYS A 36 18.63 11.45 67.00
CA LYS A 36 20.02 11.84 67.18
C LYS A 36 19.98 13.34 66.94
N SER A 37 20.36 14.12 67.94
CA SER A 37 20.59 15.55 67.81
C SER A 37 21.57 15.76 66.65
N GLU A 38 21.04 16.03 65.47
CA GLU A 38 21.86 16.27 64.30
C GLU A 38 22.68 17.52 64.57
N THR A 39 23.98 17.36 64.47
CA THR A 39 24.89 18.47 64.39
C THR A 39 24.51 19.29 63.16
N ARG A 40 24.22 20.59 63.32
CA ARG A 40 23.83 21.48 62.22
C ARG A 40 24.85 22.58 62.08
N ILE A 41 25.40 22.72 60.89
CA ILE A 41 26.27 23.83 60.47
C ILE A 41 25.49 24.68 59.49
N SER A 42 25.42 25.98 59.76
CA SER A 42 25.11 27.01 58.77
C SER A 42 26.36 27.84 58.56
N ILE A 43 26.64 28.19 57.31
CA ILE A 43 27.79 29.01 56.95
C ILE A 43 27.27 30.14 56.06
N ASP A 44 27.35 31.36 56.57
CA ASP A 44 27.07 32.55 55.80
C ASP A 44 28.41 33.17 55.39
N ASN A 45 28.69 33.09 54.09
CA ASN A 45 29.88 33.71 53.53
C ASN A 45 29.56 35.16 53.17
N ASN A 46 29.74 36.05 54.15
CA ASN A 46 29.43 37.48 54.00
C ASN A 46 30.34 38.16 52.94
N ASP A 47 31.60 37.74 52.84
CA ASP A 47 32.54 38.20 51.80
C ASP A 47 33.65 37.17 51.55
N SER A 48 33.38 36.17 50.70
CA SER A 48 34.35 35.10 50.37
C SER A 48 35.66 35.63 49.78
N ALA A 49 35.67 36.83 49.19
CA ALA A 49 36.88 37.43 48.63
C ALA A 49 37.84 37.96 49.71
N ASN A 50 37.31 38.33 50.88
CA ASN A 50 38.07 38.87 52.01
C ASN A 50 38.35 37.84 53.12
N GLY A 51 37.99 36.57 52.90
CA GLY A 51 38.26 35.47 53.82
C GLY A 51 37.40 35.48 55.08
N GLU A 52 36.24 36.14 55.03
CA GLU A 52 35.33 36.28 56.17
C GLU A 52 34.20 35.24 56.09
N SER A 53 33.91 34.58 57.22
CA SER A 53 32.87 33.56 57.32
C SER A 53 32.19 33.61 58.67
N GLU A 54 30.87 33.60 58.66
CA GLU A 54 30.02 33.51 59.85
C GLU A 54 29.51 32.08 59.94
N ILE A 55 29.75 31.42 61.08
CA ILE A 55 29.40 30.01 61.27
C ILE A 55 28.49 29.89 62.46
N ASP A 56 27.32 29.28 62.23
CA ASP A 56 26.44 28.79 63.27
C ASP A 56 26.57 27.27 63.35
N TYR A 57 26.96 26.79 64.52
CA TYR A 57 27.09 25.37 64.81
C TYR A 57 26.24 24.99 66.02
N ARG A 58 25.49 23.91 65.88
CA ARG A 58 24.84 23.25 67.01
C ARG A 58 25.45 21.89 67.22
N ASP A 59 25.94 21.63 68.44
CA ASP A 59 26.48 20.32 68.80
C ASP A 59 25.38 19.32 69.20
N GLU A 60 25.79 18.08 69.45
CA GLU A 60 24.88 17.01 69.91
C GLU A 60 24.33 17.27 71.32
N GLY A 61 25.04 18.05 72.14
CA GLY A 61 24.60 18.49 73.47
C GLY A 61 23.52 19.59 73.43
N GLY A 62 23.27 20.17 72.25
CA GLY A 62 22.35 21.28 72.05
C GLY A 62 22.97 22.67 72.22
N HIS A 63 24.26 22.74 72.56
CA HIS A 63 25.01 23.98 72.67
C HIS A 63 25.12 24.65 71.29
N LYS A 64 24.89 25.96 71.27
CA LYS A 64 25.02 26.77 70.07
C LYS A 64 26.34 27.52 70.11
N TYR A 65 27.11 27.37 69.04
CA TYR A 65 28.34 28.09 68.80
C TYR A 65 28.10 29.01 67.62
N HIS A 66 28.39 30.28 67.80
CA HIS A 66 28.37 31.28 66.76
C HIS A 66 29.75 31.90 66.68
N MET A 67 30.40 31.82 65.52
CA MET A 67 31.76 32.32 65.36
C MET A 67 31.98 33.07 64.05
N TYR A 68 32.78 34.12 64.13
CA TYR A 68 33.30 34.83 62.97
C TYR A 68 34.74 34.40 62.72
N LEU A 69 35.03 34.00 61.49
CA LEU A 69 36.36 33.67 61.03
C LEU A 69 36.82 34.74 60.04
N LYS A 70 38.06 35.17 60.19
CA LYS A 70 38.77 36.00 59.20
C LYS A 70 40.08 35.30 58.84
N ASN A 71 40.25 34.94 57.58
CA ASN A 71 41.41 34.17 57.10
C ASN A 71 41.65 32.90 57.93
N ASP A 72 40.58 32.16 58.22
CA ASP A 72 40.59 30.95 59.07
C ASP A 72 40.94 31.18 60.56
N VAL A 73 41.06 32.43 61.03
CA VAL A 73 41.26 32.75 62.45
C VAL A 73 39.94 33.15 63.07
N VAL A 74 39.58 32.57 64.23
CA VAL A 74 38.37 32.94 64.98
C VAL A 74 38.57 34.33 65.59
N THR A 75 37.80 35.32 65.14
CA THR A 75 37.86 36.70 65.67
C THR A 75 36.84 36.91 66.78
N ASP A 76 35.68 36.26 66.68
CA ASP A 76 34.62 36.33 67.68
C ASP A 76 34.01 34.94 67.89
N LEU A 77 33.78 34.58 69.16
CA LEU A 77 33.13 33.33 69.55
C LEU A 77 32.04 33.60 70.59
N THR A 78 30.85 33.09 70.33
CA THR A 78 29.71 33.11 71.24
C THR A 78 29.23 31.68 71.47
N VAL A 79 29.09 31.28 72.73
CA VAL A 79 28.57 29.96 73.13
C VAL A 79 27.29 30.16 73.94
N ASP A 80 26.19 29.57 73.48
CA ASP A 80 24.85 29.72 74.05
C ASP A 80 24.43 31.19 74.26
N GLY A 81 24.79 32.06 73.32
CA GLY A 81 24.50 33.49 73.37
C GLY A 81 25.42 34.30 74.30
N LYS A 82 26.43 33.67 74.94
CA LYS A 82 27.43 34.36 75.76
C LYS A 82 28.74 34.54 74.99
N LYS A 83 29.21 35.78 74.88
CA LYS A 83 30.50 36.09 74.27
C LYS A 83 31.63 35.50 75.11
N ILE A 84 32.54 34.79 74.45
CA ILE A 84 33.72 34.19 75.06
C ILE A 84 34.90 35.15 74.90
N ASP A 85 35.67 35.33 75.98
CA ASP A 85 36.91 36.11 75.95
C ASP A 85 38.00 35.33 75.19
N GLU A 86 38.83 36.02 74.42
CA GLU A 86 39.88 35.42 73.58
C GLU A 86 40.81 34.48 74.38
N LYS A 87 41.10 34.81 75.65
CA LYS A 87 41.92 33.96 76.54
C LYS A 87 41.31 32.59 76.83
N ASP A 88 39.99 32.45 76.65
CA ASP A 88 39.23 31.23 76.90
C ASP A 88 38.99 30.42 75.62
N TYR A 89 39.38 30.91 74.43
CA TYR A 89 39.28 30.18 73.16
C TYR A 89 39.98 28.81 73.19
N PRO A 90 41.14 28.62 73.86
CA PRO A 90 41.77 27.30 73.98
C PRO A 90 40.87 26.22 74.59
N LYS A 91 39.89 26.59 75.43
CA LYS A 91 38.92 25.64 76.00
C LYS A 91 37.99 25.05 74.94
N TYR A 92 37.80 25.74 73.83
CA TYR A 92 36.89 25.37 72.73
C TYR A 92 37.62 24.91 71.47
N GLU A 93 38.95 24.87 71.48
CA GLU A 93 39.79 24.53 70.33
C GLU A 93 39.38 23.18 69.70
N GLY A 94 39.09 22.18 70.52
CA GLY A 94 38.62 20.87 70.05
C GLY A 94 37.31 20.93 69.26
N THR A 95 36.36 21.77 69.70
CA THR A 95 35.07 21.96 69.01
C THR A 95 35.25 22.79 67.73
N ILE A 96 36.02 23.87 67.80
CA ILE A 96 36.35 24.71 66.63
C ILE A 96 37.02 23.85 65.54
N LYS A 97 37.96 22.99 65.91
CA LYS A 97 38.62 22.06 64.97
C LYS A 97 37.62 21.09 64.33
N LYS A 98 36.66 20.55 65.09
CA LYS A 98 35.61 19.67 64.55
C LYS A 98 34.71 20.41 63.56
N ILE A 99 34.33 21.65 63.87
CA ILE A 99 33.50 22.49 63.00
C ILE A 99 34.22 22.74 61.68
N LYS A 100 35.48 23.20 61.72
CA LYS A 100 36.30 23.43 60.52
C LYS A 100 36.45 22.17 59.66
N GLU A 101 36.69 21.03 60.29
CA GLU A 101 36.83 19.75 59.59
C GLU A 101 35.51 19.31 58.93
N GLN A 102 34.36 19.53 59.58
CA GLN A 102 33.06 19.26 58.98
C GLN A 102 32.80 20.18 57.77
N ILE A 103 33.11 21.47 57.88
CA ILE A 103 33.00 22.43 56.77
C ILE A 103 33.85 22.00 55.57
N ARG A 104 35.09 21.53 55.83
CA ARG A 104 35.96 21.01 54.77
C ARG A 104 35.31 19.83 54.05
N LYS A 105 34.74 18.87 54.79
CA LYS A 105 34.03 17.71 54.22
C LYS A 105 32.78 18.11 53.44
N ASP A 106 31.99 19.05 53.95
CA ASP A 106 30.78 19.52 53.28
C ASP A 106 31.11 20.24 51.98
N ARG A 107 32.20 21.03 51.95
CA ARG A 107 32.73 21.65 50.74
C ARG A 107 33.20 20.61 49.72
N GLU A 108 33.95 19.60 50.17
CA GLU A 108 34.39 18.49 49.30
C GLU A 108 33.21 17.72 48.71
N GLN A 109 32.19 17.43 49.52
CA GLN A 109 30.97 16.77 49.06
C GLN A 109 30.20 17.64 48.06
N ALA A 110 30.05 18.94 48.33
CA ALA A 110 29.38 19.87 47.42
C ALA A 110 30.11 20.01 46.06
N GLU A 111 31.43 19.85 46.02
CA GLU A 111 32.19 19.77 44.76
C GLU A 111 31.95 18.45 44.02
N VAL A 112 31.86 17.33 44.74
CA VAL A 112 31.50 16.02 44.15
C VAL A 112 30.08 16.06 43.59
N ASP A 113 29.12 16.58 44.33
CA ASP A 113 27.72 16.68 43.93
C ASP A 113 27.57 17.58 42.68
N ARG A 114 28.31 18.71 42.64
CA ARG A 114 28.36 19.57 41.44
C ARG A 114 28.92 18.85 40.22
N LYS A 115 30.00 18.08 40.39
CA LYS A 115 30.56 17.28 39.29
C LYS A 115 29.58 16.21 38.82
N GLN A 116 28.85 15.58 39.73
CA GLN A 116 27.84 14.59 39.38
C GLN A 116 26.67 15.24 38.62
N ALA A 117 26.17 16.39 39.10
CA ALA A 117 25.09 17.13 38.42
C ALA A 117 25.46 17.53 36.98
N ILE A 118 26.73 17.91 36.73
CA ILE A 118 27.22 18.19 35.37
C ILE A 118 27.17 16.94 34.50
N LYS A 119 27.63 15.78 35.02
CA LYS A 119 27.56 14.51 34.26
C LYS A 119 26.12 14.10 33.95
N ASP A 120 25.23 14.23 34.92
CA ASP A 120 23.81 13.90 34.73
C ASP A 120 23.18 14.82 33.66
N GLN A 121 23.61 16.09 33.60
CA GLN A 121 23.19 17.01 32.55
C GLN A 121 23.74 16.60 31.17
N GLU A 122 25.02 16.24 31.08
CA GLU A 122 25.65 15.78 29.83
C GLU A 122 24.97 14.50 29.30
N GLU A 123 24.64 13.56 30.18
CA GLU A 123 23.92 12.32 29.83
C GLU A 123 22.49 12.64 29.34
N ALA A 124 21.77 13.52 30.04
CA ALA A 124 20.43 13.94 29.60
C ALA A 124 20.44 14.68 28.25
N GLU A 125 21.50 15.42 27.93
CA GLU A 125 21.67 16.03 26.61
C GLU A 125 21.97 14.99 25.53
N ALA A 126 22.80 13.98 25.83
CA ALA A 126 23.06 12.87 24.91
C ALA A 126 21.77 12.08 24.59
N ASP A 127 20.98 11.75 25.61
CA ASP A 127 19.69 11.06 25.45
C ASP A 127 18.71 11.85 24.57
N ARG A 128 18.68 13.18 24.72
CA ARG A 128 17.84 14.05 23.86
C ARG A 128 18.28 14.00 22.41
N VAL A 129 19.58 14.05 22.15
CA VAL A 129 20.13 13.96 20.80
C VAL A 129 19.81 12.60 20.16
N GLU A 130 19.88 11.52 20.93
CA GLU A 130 19.50 10.18 20.44
C GLU A 130 18.00 10.10 20.13
N ALA A 131 17.15 10.60 21.04
CA ALA A 131 15.71 10.62 20.83
C ALA A 131 15.28 11.46 19.60
N ASP A 132 15.99 12.54 19.30
CA ASP A 132 15.73 13.34 18.09
C ASP A 132 16.16 12.59 16.82
N LYS A 133 17.28 11.87 16.82
CA LYS A 133 17.68 10.99 15.70
C LYS A 133 16.67 9.88 15.44
N ASP A 134 16.18 9.24 16.51
CA ASP A 134 15.15 8.21 16.40
C ASP A 134 13.86 8.78 15.81
N ARG A 135 13.49 10.01 16.18
CA ARG A 135 12.33 10.70 15.61
C ARG A 135 12.52 10.98 14.12
N GLU A 136 13.69 11.47 13.72
CA GLU A 136 14.02 11.73 12.31
C GLU A 136 13.98 10.45 11.48
N GLN A 137 14.56 9.35 11.98
CA GLN A 137 14.51 8.05 11.30
C GLN A 137 13.07 7.56 11.17
N ALA A 138 12.27 7.63 12.23
CA ALA A 138 10.87 7.23 12.18
C ALA A 138 10.04 8.10 11.22
N GLU A 139 10.40 9.37 11.01
CA GLU A 139 9.80 10.22 9.99
C GLU A 139 10.19 9.81 8.57
N ALA A 140 11.46 9.48 8.34
CA ALA A 140 11.94 8.98 7.06
C ALA A 140 11.22 7.68 6.67
N ASP A 141 11.15 6.71 7.60
CA ASP A 141 10.45 5.44 7.38
C ASP A 141 8.96 5.66 7.05
N ARG A 142 8.31 6.63 7.72
CA ARG A 142 6.92 6.99 7.43
C ARG A 142 6.75 7.58 6.04
N ARG A 143 7.69 8.40 5.56
CA ARG A 143 7.67 8.97 4.21
C ARG A 143 7.82 7.87 3.17
N GLU A 144 8.80 6.99 3.32
CA GLU A 144 9.02 5.87 2.41
C GLU A 144 7.79 4.94 2.35
N ALA A 145 7.21 4.60 3.50
CA ALA A 145 6.00 3.78 3.55
C ALA A 145 4.80 4.43 2.85
N ASN A 146 4.70 5.77 2.86
CA ASN A 146 3.65 6.48 2.13
C ASN A 146 3.92 6.47 0.62
N GLU A 147 5.16 6.67 0.18
CA GLU A 147 5.55 6.58 -1.23
C GLU A 147 5.25 5.19 -1.81
N GLN A 148 5.61 4.13 -1.09
CA GLN A 148 5.29 2.75 -1.47
C GLN A 148 3.77 2.51 -1.60
N ARG A 149 2.97 3.11 -0.71
CA ARG A 149 1.50 3.04 -0.78
C ARG A 149 0.93 3.76 -1.98
N GLU A 150 1.48 4.91 -2.35
CA GLU A 150 1.05 5.65 -3.55
C GLU A 150 1.40 4.86 -4.82
N HIS A 151 2.62 4.33 -4.93
CA HIS A 151 2.97 3.45 -6.06
C HIS A 151 2.07 2.22 -6.17
N ALA A 152 1.78 1.56 -5.04
CA ALA A 152 0.84 0.43 -5.06
C ALA A 152 -0.59 0.83 -5.52
N ARG A 153 -1.02 2.07 -5.23
CA ARG A 153 -2.32 2.58 -5.71
C ARG A 153 -2.29 2.86 -7.21
N GLU A 154 -1.20 3.39 -7.74
CA GLU A 154 -1.00 3.60 -9.18
C GLU A 154 -1.01 2.27 -9.93
N ASP A 155 -0.27 1.27 -9.46
CA ASP A 155 -0.26 -0.07 -10.05
C ASP A 155 -1.65 -0.71 -10.07
N MET A 156 -2.42 -0.55 -8.98
CA MET A 156 -3.80 -1.05 -8.95
C MET A 156 -4.71 -0.36 -9.96
N ARG A 157 -4.57 0.96 -10.16
CA ARG A 157 -5.33 1.71 -11.17
C ARG A 157 -4.97 1.24 -12.57
N GLN A 158 -3.67 1.10 -12.88
CA GLN A 158 -3.23 0.60 -14.18
C GLN A 158 -3.78 -0.81 -14.45
N ALA A 159 -3.71 -1.70 -13.46
CA ALA A 159 -4.26 -3.05 -13.59
C ALA A 159 -5.79 -3.06 -13.79
N GLU A 160 -6.52 -2.08 -13.25
CA GLU A 160 -7.95 -1.94 -13.48
C GLU A 160 -8.27 -1.45 -14.90
N ASP A 161 -7.50 -0.48 -15.40
CA ASP A 161 -7.62 0.03 -16.77
C ASP A 161 -7.31 -1.07 -17.80
N ASP A 162 -6.24 -1.84 -17.59
CA ASP A 162 -5.89 -2.99 -18.43
C ASP A 162 -7.00 -4.05 -18.44
N ARG A 163 -7.60 -4.35 -17.29
CA ARG A 163 -8.74 -5.27 -17.19
C ARG A 163 -9.95 -4.75 -17.98
N ARG A 164 -10.23 -3.45 -17.90
CA ARG A 164 -11.34 -2.82 -18.64
C ARG A 164 -11.10 -2.88 -20.14
N GLN A 165 -9.89 -2.59 -20.60
CA GLN A 165 -9.52 -2.70 -22.01
C GLN A 165 -9.68 -4.14 -22.52
N ALA A 166 -9.15 -5.12 -21.79
CA ALA A 166 -9.27 -6.52 -22.16
C ALA A 166 -10.73 -7.00 -22.24
N GLN A 167 -11.64 -6.45 -21.44
CA GLN A 167 -13.07 -6.73 -21.54
C GLN A 167 -13.70 -6.11 -22.80
N GLN A 168 -13.30 -4.90 -23.18
CA GLN A 168 -13.76 -4.26 -24.41
C GLN A 168 -13.28 -5.03 -25.65
N ASP A 169 -12.01 -5.43 -25.67
CA ASP A 169 -11.45 -6.21 -26.78
C ASP A 169 -12.16 -7.56 -26.94
N ARG A 170 -12.50 -8.23 -25.83
CA ARG A 170 -13.29 -9.47 -25.86
C ARG A 170 -14.69 -9.26 -26.46
N LYS A 171 -15.38 -8.19 -26.07
CA LYS A 171 -16.70 -7.86 -26.64
C LYS A 171 -16.61 -7.58 -28.13
N GLN A 172 -15.59 -6.84 -28.57
CA GLN A 172 -15.39 -6.57 -29.98
C GLN A 172 -15.13 -7.87 -30.76
N ALA A 173 -14.26 -8.74 -30.24
CA ALA A 173 -13.98 -10.03 -30.87
C ALA A 173 -15.22 -10.95 -30.93
N GLU A 174 -16.16 -10.83 -29.99
CA GLU A 174 -17.44 -11.54 -30.06
C GLU A 174 -18.35 -11.01 -31.17
N LEU A 175 -18.43 -9.68 -31.34
CA LEU A 175 -19.18 -9.04 -32.43
C LEU A 175 -18.62 -9.43 -33.80
N ASP A 176 -17.30 -9.37 -33.97
CA ASP A 176 -16.64 -9.73 -35.22
C ASP A 176 -16.88 -11.21 -35.58
N ARG A 177 -16.93 -12.10 -34.58
CA ARG A 177 -17.29 -13.52 -34.79
C ARG A 177 -18.74 -13.68 -35.21
N GLU A 178 -19.66 -12.92 -34.63
CA GLU A 178 -21.08 -12.97 -35.00
C GLU A 178 -21.29 -12.49 -36.45
N GLU A 179 -20.61 -11.42 -36.85
CA GLU A 179 -20.63 -10.91 -38.21
C GLU A 179 -20.06 -11.93 -39.20
N ALA A 180 -18.90 -12.51 -38.91
CA ALA A 180 -18.30 -13.54 -39.75
C ALA A 180 -19.20 -14.80 -39.91
N LEU A 181 -20.00 -15.13 -38.89
CA LEU A 181 -20.98 -16.21 -38.97
C LEU A 181 -22.15 -15.85 -39.90
N LYS A 182 -22.65 -14.61 -39.86
CA LYS A 182 -23.69 -14.11 -40.76
C LYS A 182 -23.21 -14.13 -42.21
N ASP A 183 -22.01 -13.63 -42.46
CA ASP A 183 -21.40 -13.64 -43.80
C ASP A 183 -21.26 -15.07 -44.34
N ARG A 184 -20.82 -16.00 -43.49
CA ARG A 184 -20.72 -17.41 -43.88
C ARG A 184 -22.08 -18.02 -44.21
N GLN A 185 -23.12 -17.70 -43.45
CA GLN A 185 -24.48 -18.15 -43.73
C GLN A 185 -24.99 -17.59 -45.06
N GLN A 186 -24.77 -16.30 -45.31
CA GLN A 186 -25.17 -15.66 -46.57
C GLN A 186 -24.41 -16.28 -47.75
N ALA A 187 -23.10 -16.48 -47.63
CA ALA A 187 -22.30 -17.13 -48.66
C ALA A 187 -22.77 -18.58 -48.94
N GLU A 188 -23.27 -19.30 -47.94
CA GLU A 188 -23.86 -20.62 -48.15
C GLU A 188 -25.19 -20.54 -48.91
N VAL A 189 -26.04 -19.55 -48.61
CA VAL A 189 -27.28 -19.29 -49.35
C VAL A 189 -26.97 -18.96 -50.81
N ASP A 190 -26.03 -18.05 -51.05
CA ASP A 190 -25.62 -17.64 -52.40
C ASP A 190 -25.03 -18.82 -53.17
N ARG A 191 -24.24 -19.68 -52.51
CA ARG A 191 -23.71 -20.91 -53.12
C ARG A 191 -24.83 -21.86 -53.54
N LYS A 192 -25.82 -22.08 -52.68
CA LYS A 192 -26.98 -22.95 -53.00
C LYS A 192 -27.78 -22.38 -54.17
N LEU A 193 -28.03 -21.07 -54.18
CA LEU A 193 -28.73 -20.42 -55.28
C LEU A 193 -27.95 -20.57 -56.60
N ALA A 194 -26.64 -20.32 -56.59
CA ALA A 194 -25.79 -20.49 -57.77
C ALA A 194 -25.73 -21.97 -58.25
N GLU A 195 -25.83 -22.95 -57.34
CA GLU A 195 -25.94 -24.37 -57.70
C GLU A 195 -27.29 -24.70 -58.36
N GLU A 196 -28.40 -24.14 -57.86
CA GLU A 196 -29.72 -24.27 -58.47
C GLU A 196 -29.73 -23.66 -59.89
N ASP A 197 -29.25 -22.44 -60.03
CA ASP A 197 -29.08 -21.73 -61.30
C ASP A 197 -28.25 -22.54 -62.30
N ARG A 198 -27.14 -23.14 -61.87
CA ARG A 198 -26.34 -24.03 -62.72
C ARG A 198 -27.11 -25.27 -63.19
N LYS A 199 -27.96 -25.85 -62.35
CA LYS A 199 -28.79 -27.02 -62.72
C LYS A 199 -29.86 -26.65 -63.75
N VAL A 200 -30.50 -25.49 -63.58
CA VAL A 200 -31.48 -24.96 -64.54
C VAL A 200 -30.81 -24.74 -65.89
N PHE A 201 -29.65 -24.08 -65.93
CA PHE A 201 -28.91 -23.88 -67.17
C PHE A 201 -28.57 -25.19 -67.88
N LYS A 202 -28.00 -26.17 -67.16
CA LYS A 202 -27.69 -27.48 -67.74
C LYS A 202 -28.91 -28.17 -68.33
N SER A 203 -30.08 -28.02 -67.70
CA SER A 203 -31.34 -28.55 -68.21
C SER A 203 -31.80 -27.83 -69.48
N ILE A 204 -31.68 -26.50 -69.54
CA ILE A 204 -31.95 -25.72 -70.75
C ILE A 204 -31.05 -26.17 -71.90
N VAL A 205 -29.74 -26.28 -71.66
CA VAL A 205 -28.76 -26.74 -72.67
C VAL A 205 -29.12 -28.13 -73.17
N ALA A 206 -29.44 -29.07 -72.28
CA ALA A 206 -29.84 -30.43 -72.65
C ALA A 206 -31.09 -30.44 -73.54
N ASP A 207 -32.11 -29.64 -73.22
CA ASP A 207 -33.30 -29.49 -74.05
C ASP A 207 -32.99 -28.83 -75.40
N LEU A 208 -32.13 -27.80 -75.44
CA LEU A 208 -31.70 -27.17 -76.69
C LEU A 208 -31.01 -28.18 -77.63
N ILE A 209 -30.20 -29.09 -77.08
CA ILE A 209 -29.57 -30.19 -77.83
C ILE A 209 -30.65 -31.18 -78.29
N SER A 210 -31.58 -31.57 -77.42
CA SER A 210 -32.65 -32.52 -77.75
C SER A 210 -33.58 -32.00 -78.85
N GLU A 211 -33.85 -30.70 -78.88
CA GLU A 211 -34.62 -30.01 -79.92
C GLU A 211 -33.80 -29.74 -81.20
N LYS A 212 -32.54 -30.18 -81.24
CA LYS A 212 -31.59 -29.96 -82.34
C LYS A 212 -31.37 -28.47 -82.67
N ILE A 213 -31.51 -27.60 -81.67
CA ILE A 213 -31.26 -26.15 -81.81
C ILE A 213 -29.75 -25.87 -81.79
N ILE A 214 -29.00 -26.63 -81.00
CA ILE A 214 -27.53 -26.65 -80.95
C ILE A 214 -27.06 -28.11 -80.97
N SER A 215 -25.82 -28.36 -81.43
CA SER A 215 -25.26 -29.72 -81.49
C SER A 215 -24.65 -30.19 -80.17
N SER A 216 -24.18 -29.26 -79.34
CA SER A 216 -23.46 -29.52 -78.09
C SER A 216 -23.36 -28.24 -77.26
N GLU A 217 -23.03 -28.37 -75.96
CA GLU A 217 -22.98 -27.25 -75.01
C GLU A 217 -21.99 -26.14 -75.43
N ASP A 218 -20.83 -26.51 -75.99
CA ASP A 218 -19.80 -25.58 -76.49
C ASP A 218 -20.25 -24.75 -77.70
N LYS A 219 -21.38 -25.11 -78.33
CA LYS A 219 -21.97 -24.31 -79.42
C LYS A 219 -22.96 -23.28 -78.94
N LEU A 220 -23.23 -23.19 -77.63
CA LEU A 220 -24.01 -22.11 -77.07
C LEU A 220 -23.09 -20.94 -76.71
N PHE A 221 -23.28 -19.81 -77.40
CA PHE A 221 -22.57 -18.55 -77.12
C PHE A 221 -23.50 -17.48 -76.56
N ASN A 222 -24.78 -17.57 -76.90
CA ASN A 222 -25.79 -16.64 -76.42
C ASN A 222 -27.13 -17.34 -76.21
N LEU A 223 -27.75 -17.10 -75.05
CA LEU A 223 -29.12 -17.47 -74.75
C LEU A 223 -29.82 -16.27 -74.15
N LYS A 224 -31.02 -15.99 -74.64
CA LYS A 224 -31.96 -15.06 -74.02
C LYS A 224 -33.32 -15.74 -73.99
N LEU A 225 -33.78 -16.09 -72.81
CA LEU A 225 -35.13 -16.59 -72.56
C LEU A 225 -35.84 -15.61 -71.63
N THR A 226 -36.83 -14.91 -72.17
CA THR A 226 -37.68 -13.96 -71.42
C THR A 226 -39.14 -14.34 -71.58
N ASP A 227 -40.02 -13.63 -70.88
CA ASP A 227 -41.46 -13.79 -71.01
C ASP A 227 -41.98 -13.60 -72.46
N THR A 228 -41.22 -12.85 -73.28
CA THR A 228 -41.61 -12.40 -74.62
C THR A 228 -40.86 -13.08 -75.76
N GLU A 229 -39.67 -13.63 -75.54
CA GLU A 229 -38.91 -14.29 -76.59
C GLU A 229 -37.91 -15.35 -76.11
N LEU A 230 -37.59 -16.28 -77.00
CA LEU A 230 -36.45 -17.19 -76.89
C LEU A 230 -35.49 -16.92 -78.07
N THR A 231 -34.26 -16.55 -77.76
CA THR A 231 -33.17 -16.32 -78.71
C THR A 231 -31.99 -17.22 -78.34
N VAL A 232 -31.47 -17.95 -79.32
CA VAL A 232 -30.30 -18.83 -79.15
C VAL A 232 -29.31 -18.53 -80.26
N ASN A 233 -28.08 -18.18 -79.87
CA ASN A 233 -27.00 -17.72 -80.75
C ASN A 233 -27.45 -16.57 -81.67
N GLY A 234 -28.17 -15.59 -81.12
CA GLY A 234 -28.68 -14.43 -81.86
C GLY A 234 -29.90 -14.70 -82.76
N VAL A 235 -30.34 -15.96 -82.88
CA VAL A 235 -31.51 -16.31 -83.72
C VAL A 235 -32.75 -16.51 -82.86
N LYS A 236 -33.79 -15.71 -83.12
CA LYS A 236 -35.10 -15.83 -82.48
C LYS A 236 -35.78 -17.13 -82.89
N LYS A 237 -36.34 -17.86 -81.91
CA LYS A 237 -37.01 -19.15 -82.11
C LYS A 237 -38.52 -18.98 -82.30
N SER A 238 -39.16 -20.02 -82.83
CA SER A 238 -40.61 -20.01 -83.08
C SER A 238 -41.40 -19.81 -81.78
N ASN A 239 -42.60 -19.24 -81.89
CA ASN A 239 -43.47 -19.01 -80.73
C ASN A 239 -43.74 -20.33 -79.98
N THR A 240 -43.93 -21.44 -80.70
CA THR A 240 -44.13 -22.77 -80.09
C THR A 240 -42.96 -23.20 -79.23
N LEU A 241 -41.71 -23.05 -79.71
CA LEU A 241 -40.51 -23.37 -78.94
C LEU A 241 -40.33 -22.41 -77.76
N HIS A 242 -40.58 -21.11 -77.98
CA HIS A 242 -40.55 -20.12 -76.91
C HIS A 242 -41.52 -20.48 -75.78
N GLN A 243 -42.79 -20.78 -76.08
CA GLN A 243 -43.78 -21.15 -75.06
C GLN A 243 -43.39 -22.42 -74.30
N LYS A 244 -42.80 -23.41 -74.98
CA LYS A 244 -42.30 -24.65 -74.36
C LYS A 244 -41.21 -24.35 -73.32
N PHE A 245 -40.18 -23.59 -73.68
CA PHE A 245 -39.08 -23.25 -72.78
C PHE A 245 -39.52 -22.27 -71.67
N LYS A 246 -40.35 -21.28 -72.01
CA LYS A 246 -40.94 -20.35 -71.04
C LYS A 246 -41.68 -21.10 -69.93
N THR A 247 -42.61 -21.99 -70.31
CA THR A 247 -43.41 -22.75 -69.33
C THR A 247 -42.55 -23.62 -68.44
N LYS A 248 -41.46 -24.18 -68.96
CA LYS A 248 -40.58 -25.09 -68.22
C LYS A 248 -39.59 -24.37 -67.30
N TYR A 249 -39.06 -23.22 -67.72
CA TYR A 249 -37.90 -22.59 -67.06
C TYR A 249 -38.19 -21.22 -66.44
N LEU A 250 -39.25 -20.52 -66.83
CA LEU A 250 -39.63 -19.25 -66.22
C LEU A 250 -40.73 -19.48 -65.17
N ASN A 251 -40.33 -19.88 -63.96
CA ASN A 251 -41.22 -20.39 -62.90
C ASN A 251 -41.35 -19.44 -61.69
N GLY A 252 -41.28 -18.12 -61.91
CA GLY A 252 -41.39 -17.10 -60.85
C GLY A 252 -40.11 -16.91 -60.02
N LYS A 253 -39.31 -17.96 -59.84
CA LYS A 253 -37.92 -17.87 -59.33
C LYS A 253 -36.95 -17.30 -60.37
N HIS A 254 -37.17 -17.63 -61.64
CA HIS A 254 -36.46 -17.06 -62.78
C HIS A 254 -37.49 -16.37 -63.68
N LYS A 255 -37.43 -15.05 -63.81
CA LYS A 255 -38.27 -14.26 -64.72
C LYS A 255 -37.62 -14.16 -66.11
N GLN A 256 -36.31 -14.27 -66.15
CA GLN A 256 -35.53 -14.43 -67.37
C GLN A 256 -34.28 -15.26 -67.13
N VAL A 257 -33.79 -15.88 -68.20
CA VAL A 257 -32.51 -16.59 -68.23
C VAL A 257 -31.66 -16.00 -69.35
N MET A 258 -30.51 -15.46 -68.97
CA MET A 258 -29.55 -14.91 -69.91
C MET A 258 -28.21 -15.63 -69.77
N TYR A 259 -27.61 -15.98 -70.90
CA TYR A 259 -26.26 -16.50 -70.94
C TYR A 259 -25.51 -15.89 -72.10
N TYR A 260 -24.25 -15.52 -71.82
CA TYR A 260 -23.32 -14.98 -72.79
C TYR A 260 -21.95 -15.63 -72.55
N SER A 261 -21.32 -16.07 -73.62
CA SER A 261 -19.99 -16.65 -73.61
C SER A 261 -19.17 -16.00 -74.72
N ASN A 262 -18.06 -15.39 -74.31
CA ASN A 262 -17.03 -14.84 -75.20
C ASN A 262 -15.70 -15.55 -74.91
N ASN A 263 -14.71 -15.45 -75.80
CA ASN A 263 -13.39 -16.10 -75.68
C ASN A 263 -12.56 -15.75 -74.42
N ARG A 264 -13.09 -14.94 -73.48
CA ARG A 264 -12.39 -14.50 -72.26
C ARG A 264 -13.24 -14.62 -70.98
N GLU A 265 -14.57 -14.57 -71.07
CA GLU A 265 -15.48 -14.60 -69.93
C GLU A 265 -16.82 -15.23 -70.33
N SER A 266 -17.40 -16.02 -69.43
CA SER A 266 -18.79 -16.48 -69.53
C SER A 266 -19.58 -15.97 -68.33
N GLY A 267 -20.77 -15.43 -68.60
CA GLY A 267 -21.64 -14.84 -67.60
C GLY A 267 -23.05 -15.40 -67.73
N MET A 268 -23.62 -15.83 -66.60
CA MET A 268 -25.03 -16.16 -66.48
C MET A 268 -25.69 -15.17 -65.54
N SER A 269 -26.88 -14.70 -65.92
CA SER A 269 -27.72 -13.93 -65.02
C SER A 269 -29.15 -14.46 -65.04
N TYR A 270 -29.69 -14.55 -63.84
CA TYR A 270 -31.09 -14.81 -63.55
C TYR A 270 -31.64 -13.53 -62.89
N GLN A 271 -32.78 -13.04 -63.37
CA GLN A 271 -33.54 -11.95 -62.75
C GLN A 271 -35.00 -12.38 -62.59
#